data_AF-A0A9D8G8F7-F1
#
_entry.id   AF-A0A9D8G8F7-F1
#
_cell.length_a   1.000
_cell.length_b   1.000
_cell.length_c   1.000
_cell.angle_alpha   90.00
_cell.angle_beta   90.00
_cell.angle_gamma   90.00
#
_symmetry.space_group_name_H-M   'P 1'
#
loop_
_entity.id
_entity.type
_entity.pdbx_description
1 polymer ?
#
loop_
_entity_poly.entity_id
_entity_poly.type
_entity_poly.pdbx_seq_one_letter_code
_entity_poly.pdbx_strand_id
1 'polypeptide(L)'
;VCRYLKDMDKSDRPIEQTLRALVAMLACFGFCPQFDRCGVCGGEGPFRGFRLDLCSAVCQRCAGGQHYRRLPPGTIEAFKFLAGTDAAGEMLRLSETQADQILLLVIGLLQYHLEISLSTVKMLITGEMTGR
;
A
#
# COMPACT_ATOMS: atom_id res chain seq x y z
N VAL A 1 12.67 -0.33 -22.07
CA VAL A 1 11.71 0.52 -21.30
C VAL A 1 10.98 -0.36 -20.29
N CYS A 2 11.08 -0.02 -19.00
CA CYS A 2 10.41 -0.71 -17.88
C CYS A 2 8.91 -0.89 -18.14
N ARG A 3 8.33 -2.07 -17.84
CA ARG A 3 6.91 -2.38 -18.05
C ARG A 3 6.00 -1.33 -17.41
N TYR A 4 6.31 -0.94 -16.18
CA TYR A 4 5.64 0.15 -15.47
C TYR A 4 5.59 1.46 -16.29
N LEU A 5 6.71 1.90 -16.88
CA LEU A 5 6.72 3.16 -17.65
C LEU A 5 5.88 3.06 -18.93
N LYS A 6 5.82 1.88 -19.56
CA LYS A 6 4.94 1.65 -20.72
C LYS A 6 3.46 1.63 -20.33
N ASP A 7 3.15 1.05 -19.18
CA ASP A 7 1.78 0.96 -18.67
C ASP A 7 1.30 2.34 -18.19
N MET A 8 2.17 3.13 -17.55
CA MET A 8 1.91 4.52 -17.13
C MET A 8 1.58 5.46 -18.30
N ASP A 9 2.38 5.43 -19.37
CA ASP A 9 2.21 6.29 -20.55
C ASP A 9 0.83 6.12 -21.23
N LYS A 10 0.22 4.94 -21.06
CA LYS A 10 -1.06 4.58 -21.69
C LYS A 10 -2.24 4.55 -20.72
N SER A 11 -2.02 4.78 -19.43
CA SER A 11 -3.04 4.57 -18.39
C SER A 11 -3.90 5.80 -18.20
N ASP A 12 -5.22 5.61 -18.11
CA ASP A 12 -6.16 6.61 -17.58
C ASP A 12 -6.14 6.69 -16.04
N ARG A 13 -5.24 5.91 -15.42
CA ARG A 13 -5.18 5.62 -13.98
C ARG A 13 -3.71 5.54 -13.52
N PRO A 14 -3.00 6.68 -13.49
CA PRO A 14 -1.56 6.70 -13.19
C PRO A 14 -1.25 6.37 -11.72
N ILE A 15 -2.15 6.73 -10.79
CA ILE A 15 -1.93 6.48 -9.36
C ILE A 15 -2.01 4.98 -9.03
N GLU A 16 -2.99 4.25 -9.58
CA GLU A 16 -3.12 2.81 -9.35
C GLU A 16 -1.95 2.03 -9.95
N GLN A 17 -1.45 2.44 -11.13
CA GLN A 17 -0.26 1.84 -11.73
C GLN A 17 0.99 2.10 -10.87
N THR A 18 1.14 3.33 -10.37
CA THR A 18 2.23 3.69 -9.44
C THR A 18 2.16 2.84 -8.18
N LEU A 19 0.99 2.76 -7.55
CA LEU A 19 0.79 1.96 -6.34
C LEU A 19 1.06 0.48 -6.58
N ARG A 20 0.58 -0.10 -7.69
CA ARG A 20 0.87 -1.49 -8.03
C ARG A 20 2.36 -1.74 -8.19
N ALA A 21 3.09 -0.85 -8.86
CA ALA A 21 4.54 -0.96 -8.98
C ALA A 21 5.24 -0.85 -7.63
N LEU A 22 4.83 0.10 -6.77
CA LEU A 22 5.38 0.25 -5.42
C LEU A 22 5.12 -0.99 -4.55
N VAL A 23 3.92 -1.56 -4.60
CA VAL A 23 3.56 -2.78 -3.87
C VAL A 23 4.34 -3.98 -4.39
N ALA A 24 4.49 -4.11 -5.71
CA ALA A 24 5.34 -5.16 -6.29
C ALA A 24 6.81 -5.02 -5.86
N MET A 25 7.32 -3.78 -5.73
CA MET A 25 8.66 -3.54 -5.21
C MET A 25 8.84 -4.00 -3.76
N LEU A 26 7.83 -3.86 -2.90
CA LEU A 26 7.89 -4.41 -1.53
C LEU A 26 8.24 -5.90 -1.55
N ALA A 27 7.58 -6.68 -2.43
CA ALA A 27 7.86 -8.10 -2.58
C ALA A 27 9.30 -8.37 -3.07
N CYS A 28 9.84 -7.53 -3.97
CA CYS A 28 11.24 -7.64 -4.40
C CYS A 28 12.24 -7.40 -3.26
N PHE A 29 11.90 -6.59 -2.26
CA PHE A 29 12.70 -6.39 -1.05
C PHE A 29 12.47 -7.45 0.04
N GLY A 30 11.66 -8.47 -0.24
CA GLY A 30 11.33 -9.52 0.72
C GLY A 30 10.22 -9.13 1.71
N PHE A 31 9.59 -7.96 1.54
CA PHE A 31 8.46 -7.54 2.36
C PHE A 31 7.17 -8.05 1.73
N CYS A 32 6.51 -8.99 2.41
CA CYS A 32 5.30 -9.64 1.89
C CYS A 32 4.09 -9.32 2.78
N PRO A 33 3.34 -8.23 2.49
CA PRO A 33 2.15 -7.85 3.23
C PRO A 33 1.14 -9.00 3.36
N GLN A 34 0.70 -9.27 4.58
CA GLN A 34 -0.27 -10.33 4.89
C GLN A 34 -1.67 -9.76 5.10
N PHE A 35 -2.66 -10.40 4.45
CA PHE A 35 -4.04 -9.89 4.42
C PHE A 35 -5.11 -10.92 4.77
N ASP A 36 -4.76 -12.19 4.98
CA ASP A 36 -5.75 -13.27 5.15
C ASP A 36 -6.04 -13.58 6.62
N ARG A 37 -5.08 -13.31 7.50
CA ARG A 37 -5.17 -13.51 8.93
C ARG A 37 -4.61 -12.32 9.67
N CYS A 38 -5.11 -12.08 10.88
CA CYS A 38 -4.59 -11.05 11.76
C CYS A 38 -3.15 -11.39 12.14
N GLY A 39 -2.20 -10.50 11.90
CA GLY A 39 -0.78 -10.72 12.19
C GLY A 39 -0.44 -10.90 13.67
N VAL A 40 -1.38 -10.56 14.56
CA VAL A 40 -1.23 -10.74 16.02
C VAL A 40 -1.83 -12.05 16.50
N CYS A 41 -3.14 -12.28 16.28
CA CYS A 41 -3.84 -13.45 16.85
C CYS A 41 -4.15 -14.58 15.86
N GLY A 42 -3.82 -14.41 14.57
CA GLY A 42 -4.12 -15.39 13.51
C GLY A 42 -5.60 -15.53 13.14
N GLY A 43 -6.49 -14.76 13.78
CA GLY A 43 -7.93 -14.76 13.50
C GLY A 43 -8.27 -14.15 12.15
N GLU A 44 -9.42 -14.54 11.60
CA GLU A 44 -9.97 -14.00 10.36
C GLU A 44 -10.57 -12.59 10.57
N GLY A 45 -10.91 -11.91 9.47
CA GLY A 45 -11.42 -10.55 9.47
C GLY A 45 -12.75 -10.33 10.23
N PRO A 46 -13.27 -9.09 10.25
CA PRO A 46 -12.81 -7.94 9.48
C PRO A 46 -11.55 -7.29 10.09
N PHE A 47 -10.65 -6.86 9.21
CA PHE A 47 -9.46 -6.12 9.59
C PHE A 47 -9.75 -4.62 9.67
N ARG A 48 -8.97 -3.90 10.49
CA ARG A 48 -9.24 -2.51 10.88
C ARG A 48 -8.07 -1.57 10.69
N GLY A 49 -6.91 -2.14 10.43
CA GLY A 49 -5.68 -1.43 10.24
C GLY A 49 -4.56 -2.39 9.89
N PHE A 50 -3.36 -1.84 9.85
CA PHE A 50 -2.16 -2.55 9.46
C PHE A 50 -1.02 -2.23 10.43
N ARG A 51 -0.19 -3.22 10.71
CA ARG A 51 1.01 -3.11 11.55
C ARG A 51 2.24 -3.20 10.66
N LEU A 52 3.03 -2.13 10.62
CA LEU A 52 4.21 -2.05 9.75
C LEU A 52 5.29 -3.05 10.17
N ASP A 53 5.48 -3.20 11.48
CA ASP A 53 6.43 -4.12 12.12
C ASP A 53 6.10 -5.59 11.83
N LEU A 54 4.80 -5.93 11.73
CA LEU A 54 4.35 -7.28 11.41
C LEU A 54 4.12 -7.51 9.92
N CYS A 55 4.23 -6.45 9.10
CA CYS A 55 3.83 -6.45 7.70
C CYS A 55 2.44 -7.09 7.47
N SER A 56 1.47 -6.80 8.35
CA SER A 56 0.19 -7.54 8.36
C SER A 56 -1.02 -6.69 8.73
N ALA A 57 -2.16 -7.04 8.15
CA ALA A 57 -3.47 -6.59 8.58
C ALA A 57 -3.81 -7.08 10.00
N VAL A 58 -4.60 -6.30 10.75
CA VAL A 58 -4.94 -6.56 12.15
C VAL A 58 -6.43 -6.39 12.41
N CYS A 59 -7.02 -7.32 13.16
CA CYS A 59 -8.44 -7.32 13.51
C CYS A 59 -8.79 -6.24 14.55
N GLN A 60 -10.09 -5.99 14.77
CA GLN A 60 -10.55 -5.00 15.76
C GLN A 60 -10.05 -5.27 17.19
N ARG A 61 -9.92 -6.54 17.59
CA ARG A 61 -9.48 -6.90 18.96
C ARG A 61 -7.99 -6.61 19.20
N CYS A 62 -7.19 -6.73 18.15
CA CYS A 62 -5.74 -6.52 18.21
C CYS A 62 -5.33 -5.13 17.71
N ALA A 63 -6.28 -4.27 17.37
CA ALA A 63 -6.01 -2.93 16.85
C ALA A 63 -5.30 -2.05 17.89
N GLY A 64 -4.30 -1.28 17.43
CA GLY A 64 -3.50 -0.38 18.28
C GLY A 64 -2.05 -0.83 18.45
N GLY A 65 -1.35 -0.16 19.38
CA GLY A 65 0.08 -0.35 19.65
C GLY A 65 0.99 0.51 18.76
N GLN A 66 2.31 0.36 18.96
CA GLN A 66 3.30 1.05 18.14
C GLN A 66 3.25 0.54 16.69
N HIS A 67 3.56 1.43 15.74
CA HIS A 67 3.56 1.13 14.30
C HIS A 67 2.22 0.67 13.71
N TYR A 68 1.13 0.78 14.48
CA TYR A 68 -0.23 0.59 13.98
C TYR A 68 -0.70 1.77 13.14
N ARG A 69 -1.41 1.46 12.06
CA ARG A 69 -2.12 2.43 11.22
C ARG A 69 -3.57 1.99 11.09
N ARG A 70 -4.50 2.80 11.65
CA ARG A 70 -5.94 2.65 11.41
C ARG A 70 -6.20 2.93 9.94
N LEU A 71 -7.00 2.09 9.29
CA LEU A 71 -7.35 2.30 7.88
C LEU A 71 -8.86 2.47 7.71
N PRO A 72 -9.29 3.31 6.75
CA PRO A 72 -10.68 3.36 6.34
C PRO A 72 -11.20 1.99 5.86
N PRO A 73 -12.53 1.76 5.92
CA PRO A 73 -13.12 0.54 5.37
C PRO A 73 -12.75 0.34 3.89
N GLY A 74 -12.50 -0.90 3.49
CA GLY A 74 -12.16 -1.25 2.10
C GLY A 74 -10.71 -1.01 1.70
N THR A 75 -9.91 -0.28 2.49
CA THR A 75 -8.50 -0.01 2.16
C THR A 75 -7.64 -1.27 2.20
N ILE A 76 -7.92 -2.21 3.12
CA ILE A 76 -7.15 -3.46 3.24
C ILE A 76 -7.43 -4.38 2.04
N GLU A 77 -8.68 -4.44 1.59
CA GLU A 77 -9.11 -5.19 0.43
C GLU A 77 -8.51 -4.59 -0.85
N ALA A 78 -8.48 -3.27 -0.97
CA ALA A 78 -7.80 -2.57 -2.06
C ALA A 78 -6.29 -2.84 -2.06
N PHE A 79 -5.65 -2.83 -0.89
CA PHE A 79 -4.22 -3.13 -0.78
C PHE A 79 -3.93 -4.60 -1.14
N LYS A 80 -4.75 -5.54 -0.66
CA LYS A 80 -4.69 -6.96 -1.05
C LYS A 80 -4.80 -7.13 -2.56
N PHE A 81 -5.73 -6.42 -3.20
CA PHE A 81 -5.92 -6.45 -4.65
C PHE A 81 -4.68 -5.95 -5.41
N LEU A 82 -4.06 -4.86 -4.95
CA LEU A 82 -2.82 -4.34 -5.54
C LEU A 82 -1.62 -5.28 -5.35
N ALA A 83 -1.57 -6.01 -4.24
CA ALA A 83 -0.53 -6.98 -3.94
C ALA A 83 -0.66 -8.31 -4.70
N GLY A 84 -1.84 -8.60 -5.27
CA GLY A 84 -2.08 -9.79 -6.08
C GLY A 84 -1.33 -9.75 -7.42
N THR A 85 -0.75 -10.88 -7.81
CA THR A 85 0.05 -11.06 -9.04
C THR A 85 -0.79 -11.17 -10.32
N ASP A 86 -2.09 -11.47 -10.20
CA ASP A 86 -2.88 -12.01 -11.31
C ASP A 86 -3.80 -11.00 -12.00
N ALA A 87 -3.75 -9.73 -11.61
CA ALA A 87 -4.57 -8.68 -12.20
C ALA A 87 -4.04 -8.20 -13.57
N ALA A 88 -3.79 -9.15 -14.48
CA ALA A 88 -3.58 -8.88 -15.89
C ALA A 88 -4.93 -8.54 -16.54
N GLY A 89 -5.48 -7.36 -16.24
CA GLY A 89 -6.62 -6.81 -16.99
C GLY A 89 -7.60 -5.97 -16.18
N GLU A 90 -7.88 -6.34 -14.93
CA GLU A 90 -8.76 -5.55 -14.07
C GLU A 90 -7.95 -4.65 -13.14
N MET A 91 -8.13 -3.34 -13.30
CA MET A 91 -7.61 -2.37 -12.36
C MET A 91 -8.78 -1.89 -11.50
N LEU A 92 -8.72 -2.15 -10.20
CA LEU A 92 -9.63 -1.55 -9.22
C LEU A 92 -9.45 -0.04 -9.29
N ARG A 93 -10.54 0.73 -9.43
CA ARG A 93 -10.49 2.18 -9.20
C ARG A 93 -10.44 2.41 -7.71
N LEU A 94 -9.42 3.13 -7.25
CA LEU A 94 -9.30 3.52 -5.86
C LEU A 94 -10.01 4.85 -5.64
N SER A 95 -10.62 5.03 -4.47
CA SER A 95 -10.90 6.39 -4.01
C SER A 95 -9.58 7.10 -3.70
N GLU A 96 -9.58 8.43 -3.76
CA GLU A 96 -8.43 9.26 -3.38
C GLU A 96 -7.94 8.91 -1.97
N THR A 97 -8.86 8.77 -1.02
CA THR A 97 -8.55 8.34 0.34
C THR A 97 -7.89 6.96 0.38
N GLN A 98 -8.34 5.99 -0.43
CA GLN A 98 -7.70 4.67 -0.47
C GLN A 98 -6.29 4.77 -1.06
N ALA A 99 -6.12 5.51 -2.15
CA ALA A 99 -4.83 5.71 -2.80
C ALA A 99 -3.82 6.34 -1.83
N ASP A 100 -4.20 7.40 -1.13
CA ASP A 100 -3.34 8.09 -0.17
C ASP A 100 -2.95 7.19 1.01
N GLN A 101 -3.91 6.46 1.58
CA GLN A 101 -3.65 5.58 2.70
C GLN A 101 -2.73 4.42 2.30
N ILE A 102 -2.92 3.84 1.11
CA ILE A 102 -2.05 2.78 0.60
C ILE A 102 -0.65 3.32 0.30
N LEU A 103 -0.55 4.50 -0.32
CA LEU A 103 0.73 5.16 -0.55
C LEU A 103 1.49 5.33 0.76
N LEU A 104 0.85 5.94 1.76
CA LEU A 104 1.42 6.15 3.11
C LEU A 104 1.84 4.84 3.79
N LEU A 105 1.07 3.76 3.63
CA LEU A 105 1.44 2.44 4.15
C LEU A 105 2.70 1.89 3.48
N VAL A 106 2.77 1.95 2.15
CA VAL A 106 3.92 1.43 1.39
C VAL A 106 5.18 2.21 1.74
N ILE A 107 5.09 3.54 1.82
CA ILE A 107 6.17 4.41 2.30
C ILE A 107 6.58 4.03 3.72
N GLY A 108 5.59 3.87 4.62
CA GLY A 108 5.85 3.51 6.01
C GLY A 108 6.55 2.15 6.15
N LEU A 109 6.18 1.18 5.30
CA LEU A 109 6.85 -0.12 5.22
C LEU A 109 8.29 0.02 4.74
N LEU A 110 8.53 0.78 3.67
CA LEU A 110 9.89 1.02 3.16
C LEU A 110 10.76 1.74 4.19
N GLN A 111 10.25 2.81 4.81
CA GLN A 111 10.99 3.56 5.82
C GLN A 111 11.30 2.70 7.05
N TYR A 112 10.34 1.91 7.52
CA TYR A 112 10.53 1.05 8.69
C TYR A 112 11.54 -0.07 8.42
N HIS A 113 11.37 -0.83 7.34
CA HIS A 113 12.17 -2.04 7.11
C HIS A 113 13.52 -1.79 6.43
N LEU A 114 13.70 -0.66 5.73
CA LEU A 114 15.01 -0.27 5.19
C LEU A 114 15.76 0.67 6.15
N GLU A 115 15.17 1.05 7.28
CA GLU A 115 15.73 2.01 8.23
C GLU A 115 16.13 3.36 7.58
N ILE A 116 15.37 3.78 6.56
CA ILE A 116 15.63 5.02 5.80
C ILE A 116 14.55 6.07 6.06
N SER A 117 14.90 7.34 5.79
CA SER A 117 13.93 8.43 5.72
C SER A 117 13.71 8.85 4.26
N LEU A 118 12.53 8.55 3.73
CA LEU A 118 12.11 9.01 2.40
C LEU A 118 11.56 10.45 2.50
N SER A 119 12.39 11.44 2.18
CA SER A 119 12.04 12.87 2.29
C SER A 119 11.23 13.40 1.10
N THR A 120 11.59 12.99 -0.13
CA THR A 120 10.96 13.44 -1.38
C THR A 120 9.52 12.93 -1.54
N VAL A 121 9.18 11.86 -0.83
CA VAL A 121 7.83 11.28 -0.81
C VAL A 121 6.75 12.29 -0.39
N LYS A 122 7.09 13.26 0.46
CA LYS A 122 6.16 14.32 0.85
C LYS A 122 5.62 15.09 -0.36
N MET A 123 6.43 15.24 -1.41
CA MET A 123 6.05 15.93 -2.66
C MET A 123 5.03 15.14 -3.49
N LEU A 124 4.99 13.80 -3.34
CA LEU A 124 3.99 12.95 -4.01
C LEU A 124 2.63 13.00 -3.33
N ILE A 125 2.60 13.27 -2.02
CA ILE A 125 1.39 13.30 -1.20
C ILE A 125 0.71 14.69 -1.26
N THR A 126 1.49 15.77 -1.46
CA THR A 126 0.95 17.14 -1.44
C THR A 126 0.51 17.68 -2.80
N GLY A 127 0.72 16.95 -3.90
CA GLY A 127 0.22 17.37 -5.21
C GLY A 127 0.77 18.71 -5.72
N GLU A 128 1.87 19.23 -5.17
CA GLU A 128 2.55 20.39 -5.73
C GLU A 128 3.56 19.93 -6.80
N MET A 129 3.02 19.46 -7.93
CA MET A 129 3.71 19.68 -9.20
C MET A 129 3.29 21.03 -9.76
N THR A 130 3.65 22.11 -9.07
CA THR A 130 3.65 23.46 -9.64
C THR A 130 4.82 23.57 -10.61
N GLY A 131 4.60 23.03 -11.81
CA GLY A 131 5.34 23.44 -13.00
C GLY A 131 4.75 24.75 -13.53
N ARG A 132 5.27 25.87 -13.02
CA ARG A 132 5.52 27.18 -13.66
C ARG A 132 5.56 28.30 -12.62
#